data_AF-A0A1V0UQM7-F1
#
_entry.id   AF-A0A1V0UQM7-F1
#
_cell.length_a   1.000
_cell.length_b   1.000
_cell.length_c   1.000
_cell.angle_alpha   90.00
_cell.angle_beta   90.00
_cell.angle_gamma   90.00
#
_symmetry.space_group_name_H-M   'P 1'
#
loop_
_entity.id
_entity.type
_entity.pdbx_description
1 polymer ?
#
loop_
_entity_poly.entity_id
_entity_poly.type
_entity_poly.pdbx_seq_one_letter_code
_entity_poly.pdbx_strand_id
1 'polypeptide(L)' 'MYESRLASIKRHLEQLQERLTTLDSYRGWIYVYTEDGDRIFEDIGDGELQALIKRKLEGSIKFCEEQLKEHENEPKS' A
#
# COMPACT_ATOMS: atom_id res chain seq x y z
N MET A 1 -21.41 -7.39 11.96
CA MET A 1 -20.68 -6.11 11.75
C MET A 1 -19.17 -6.28 11.94
N TYR A 2 -18.72 -7.02 12.95
CA TYR A 2 -17.30 -7.36 13.19
C TYR A 2 -16.63 -8.19 12.07
N GLU A 3 -17.30 -9.26 11.60
CA GLU A 3 -16.80 -10.09 10.49
C GLU A 3 -16.61 -9.29 9.17
N SER A 4 -17.46 -8.29 8.95
CA SER A 4 -17.35 -7.40 7.78
C SER A 4 -16.12 -6.50 7.85
N ARG A 5 -15.72 -6.04 9.05
CA ARG A 5 -14.50 -5.25 9.24
C ARG A 5 -13.25 -6.09 8.96
N LEU A 6 -13.17 -7.29 9.52
CA LEU A 6 -12.05 -8.22 9.28
C LEU A 6 -11.92 -8.59 7.80
N ALA A 7 -13.04 -8.92 7.13
CA ALA A 7 -13.05 -9.18 5.69
C ALA A 7 -12.58 -7.96 4.88
N SER A 8 -12.96 -6.75 5.30
CA SER A 8 -12.49 -5.52 4.65
C SER A 8 -10.99 -5.30 4.83
N ILE A 9 -10.43 -5.57 6.02
CA ILE A 9 -8.99 -5.44 6.28
C ILE A 9 -8.21 -6.46 5.45
N LYS A 10 -8.66 -7.72 5.39
CA LYS A 10 -8.02 -8.76 4.57
C LYS A 10 -8.02 -8.41 3.08
N ARG A 11 -9.17 -7.99 2.54
CA ARG A 11 -9.26 -7.54 1.14
C ARG A 11 -8.35 -6.34 0.87
N HIS A 12 -8.26 -5.40 1.81
CA HIS A 12 -7.38 -4.25 1.64
C HIS A 12 -5.90 -4.66 1.65
N LEU A 13 -5.51 -5.59 2.53
CA LEU A 13 -4.17 -6.16 2.58
C LEU A 13 -3.79 -6.83 1.24
N GLU A 14 -4.69 -7.65 0.67
CA GLU A 14 -4.48 -8.28 -0.64
C GLU A 14 -4.24 -7.22 -1.74
N GLN A 15 -5.06 -6.16 -1.77
CA GLN A 15 -4.89 -5.07 -2.74
C GLN A 15 -3.55 -4.34 -2.58
N LEU A 16 -3.07 -4.15 -1.34
CA LEU A 16 -1.78 -3.52 -1.09
C LEU A 16 -0.61 -4.40 -1.56
N GLN A 17 -0.69 -5.71 -1.32
CA GLN A 17 0.31 -6.69 -1.78
C GLN A 17 0.36 -6.79 -3.31
N GLU A 18 -0.81 -6.76 -3.98
CA GLU A 18 -0.90 -6.72 -5.44
C GLU A 18 -0.26 -5.43 -6.01
N ARG A 19 -0.53 -4.28 -5.39
CA ARG A 19 0.08 -3.00 -5.78
C ARG A 19 1.59 -3.00 -5.59
N LEU A 20 2.09 -3.59 -4.51
CA LEU A 20 3.52 -3.71 -4.27
C LEU A 20 4.19 -4.57 -5.36
N THR A 21 3.58 -5.71 -5.69
CA THR A 21 4.06 -6.60 -6.78
C THR A 21 4.02 -5.89 -8.14
N THR A 22 2.97 -5.10 -8.38
CA THR A 22 2.83 -4.28 -9.59
C THR A 22 3.95 -3.25 -9.65
N LEU A 23 4.23 -2.55 -8.54
CA LEU A 23 5.29 -1.54 -8.48
C LEU A 23 6.68 -2.14 -8.75
N ASP A 24 6.97 -3.33 -8.23
CA ASP A 24 8.25 -4.04 -8.43
C ASP A 24 8.45 -4.49 -9.89
N SER A 25 7.37 -4.67 -10.65
CA SER A 25 7.41 -5.09 -12.06
C SER A 25 7.13 -3.94 -13.04
N TYR A 26 6.70 -2.78 -12.54
CA TYR A 26 6.33 -1.64 -13.35
C TYR A 26 7.57 -0.95 -13.93
N ARG A 27 7.61 -0.84 -15.25
CA ARG A 27 8.59 -0.04 -15.99
C ARG A 27 7.83 0.98 -16.80
N GLY A 28 7.77 2.22 -16.30
CA GLY A 28 7.00 3.27 -16.93
C GLY A 28 7.06 4.59 -16.17
N TRP A 29 6.44 5.60 -16.78
CA TRP A 29 6.41 6.96 -16.27
C TRP A 29 5.07 7.24 -15.60
N ILE A 30 5.10 7.94 -14.47
CA ILE A 30 3.90 8.53 -13.89
C ILE A 30 3.95 10.04 -14.00
N TYR A 31 2.78 10.68 -14.06
CA TYR A 31 2.73 12.12 -13.93
C TYR A 31 2.52 12.49 -12.46
N VAL A 32 3.30 13.45 -11.97
CA VAL A 32 3.14 14.03 -10.64
C VAL A 32 2.95 15.53 -10.76
N TYR A 33 2.30 16.13 -9.78
CA TYR A 33 2.17 17.57 -9.68
C TYR A 33 3.22 18.11 -8.71
N THR A 34 3.93 19.16 -9.12
CA THR A 34 4.80 19.93 -8.23
C THR A 34 3.94 20.74 -7.23
N GLU A 35 4.59 21.32 -6.22
CA GLU A 35 3.91 22.23 -5.28
C GLU A 35 3.28 23.44 -5.99
N ASP A 36 3.88 23.89 -7.10
CA ASP A 36 3.39 24.99 -7.95
C ASP A 36 2.25 24.56 -8.90
N GLY A 37 1.90 23.27 -8.92
CA GLY A 37 0.82 22.72 -9.75
C GLY A 37 1.24 22.32 -11.17
N ASP A 38 2.53 22.37 -11.49
CA ASP A 38 3.05 21.90 -12.77
C ASP A 38 3.02 20.38 -12.84
N ARG A 39 2.66 19.84 -14.01
CA ARG A 39 2.66 18.40 -14.26
C ARG A 39 4.02 17.99 -14.84
N ILE A 40 4.75 17.16 -14.10
CA ILE A 40 6.01 16.55 -14.57
C ILE A 40 5.86 15.03 -14.70
N PHE A 41 6.68 14.41 -15.54
CA PHE A 41 6.73 12.95 -15.69
C PHE A 41 7.95 12.41 -14.96
N GLU A 42 7.72 11.48 -14.04
CA GLU A 42 8.76 10.82 -13.26
C GLU A 42 8.84 9.35 -13.67
N ASP A 43 10.05 8.87 -13.92
CA ASP A 43 10.30 7.46 -14.14
C ASP A 43 10.18 6.73 -12.80
N ILE A 44 9.41 5.64 -12.78
CA ILE A 44 9.31 4.76 -11.61
C ILE A 44 10.47 3.75 -11.58
N GLY A 45 11.33 3.66 -12.61
CA GLY A 45 12.46 2.73 -12.62
C GLY A 45 13.51 2.99 -11.53
N ASP A 46 13.51 2.17 -10.47
CA ASP A 46 14.48 2.10 -9.35
C ASP A 46 14.86 3.46 -8.71
N GLY A 47 14.00 4.47 -8.89
CA GLY A 47 14.22 5.84 -8.43
C GLY A 47 13.68 6.12 -7.03
N GLU A 48 13.98 7.32 -6.52
CA GLU A 48 13.55 7.75 -5.18
C GLU A 48 12.03 7.73 -5.00
N LEU A 49 11.28 8.03 -6.07
CA LEU A 49 9.83 7.99 -6.07
C LEU A 49 9.29 6.58 -5.89
N GLN A 50 9.85 5.58 -6.59
CA GLN A 50 9.47 4.19 -6.41
C GLN A 50 9.80 3.70 -5.00
N ALA A 51 10.99 4.04 -4.49
CA ALA A 51 11.38 3.72 -3.12
C ALA A 51 10.44 4.34 -2.08
N LEU A 52 10.00 5.58 -2.30
CA LEU A 52 9.04 6.27 -1.44
C LEU A 52 7.66 5.59 -1.48
N ILE A 53 7.13 5.28 -2.67
CA ILE A 53 5.85 4.59 -2.84
C ILE A 53 5.93 3.22 -2.16
N LYS A 54 7.00 2.47 -2.39
CA LYS A 54 7.25 1.15 -1.79
C LYS A 54 7.22 1.21 -0.26
N ARG A 55 7.97 2.15 0.34
CA ARG A 55 7.98 2.33 1.81
C ARG A 55 6.60 2.66 2.37
N LYS A 56 5.79 3.46 1.67
CA LYS A 56 4.41 3.76 2.08
C LYS A 56 3.48 2.55 1.98
N LEU A 57 3.63 1.74 0.93
CA LEU A 57 2.90 0.49 0.76
C LEU A 57 3.25 -0.52 1.86
N GLU A 58 4.54 -0.74 2.12
CA GLU A 58 5.03 -1.61 3.19
C GLU A 58 4.53 -1.17 4.57
N GLY A 59 4.53 0.14 4.85
CA GLY A 59 3.95 0.67 6.09
C GLY A 59 2.46 0.39 6.25
N SER A 60 1.69 0.53 5.16
CA SER A 60 0.25 0.24 5.14
C SER A 60 -0.04 -1.25 5.31
N ILE A 61 0.77 -2.12 4.68
CA ILE A 61 0.70 -3.57 4.82
C ILE A 61 0.92 -3.97 6.28
N LYS A 62 2.01 -3.48 6.88
CA LYS A 62 2.34 -3.75 8.28
C LYS A 62 1.21 -3.33 9.23
N PHE A 63 0.63 -2.16 9.00
CA PHE A 63 -0.53 -1.71 9.77
C PHE A 63 -1.72 -2.67 9.68
N CYS A 64 -2.07 -3.15 8.47
CA CYS A 64 -3.14 -4.13 8.30
C CYS A 64 -2.84 -5.47 8.98
N GLU A 65 -1.59 -5.95 8.90
CA GLU A 65 -1.16 -7.18 9.56
C GLU A 65 -1.24 -7.06 11.10
N GLU A 66 -0.83 -5.92 11.65
CA GLU A 66 -0.94 -5.64 13.09
C GLU A 66 -2.40 -5.63 13.55
N GLN A 67 -3.29 -4.95 12.81
CA GLN A 67 -4.73 -4.98 13.09
C GLN A 67 -5.29 -6.41 13.06
N LEU A 68 -4.89 -7.24 12.08
CA LEU A 68 -5.34 -8.64 12.02
C LEU A 68 -4.81 -9.47 13.20
N LYS A 69 -3.55 -9.27 13.62
CA LYS A 69 -2.96 -9.95 14.78
C LYS A 69 -3.61 -9.56 16.09
N GLU A 70 -3.93 -8.28 16.29
CA GLU A 70 -4.67 -7.82 17.47
C GLU A 70 -6.01 -8.57 17.58
N HIS A 71 -6.72 -8.73 16.46
CA HIS A 71 -8.00 -9.44 16.41
C HIS A 71 -7.90 -10.96 16.56
N GLU A 72 -6.78 -11.60 16.21
CA GLU A 72 -6.56 -13.04 16.47
C GLU A 72 -6.29 -13.34 17.95
N ASN A 73 -5.75 -12.38 18.70
CA ASN A 73 -5.42 -12.51 20.11
C ASN A 73 -6.52 -12.01 21.06
N GLU A 74 -7.59 -11.39 20.54
CA GLU A 74 -8.76 -11.03 21.35
C GLU A 74 -9.49 -12.31 21.82
N PRO A 75 -9.81 -12.44 23.13
CA PRO A 75 -10.57 -13.57 23.62
C PRO A 75 -11.93 -13.59 22.94
N LYS A 76 -12.26 -14.72 22.30
CA LYS A 76 -13.59 -14.97 21.75
C LYS A 76 -14.56 -15.11 22.94
N SER A 77 -15.24 -14.03 23.27
CA SER A 77 -16.32 -14.03 24.27
C SER A 77 -17.53 -14.82 23.80
#